data_AF-A0A7C4I4Y5-F1
#
_entry.id   AF-A0A7C4I4Y5-F1
#
_cell.length_a   1.000
_cell.length_b   1.000
_cell.length_c   1.000
_cell.angle_alpha   90.00
_cell.angle_beta   90.00
_cell.angle_gamma   90.00
#
_symmetry.space_group_name_H-M   'P 1'
#
loop_
_entity.id
_entity.type
_entity.pdbx_description
1 polymer ?
#
loop_
_entity_poly.entity_id
_entity_poly.type
_entity_poly.pdbx_seq_one_letter_code
_entity_poly.pdbx_strand_id
1 'polypeptide(L)'
;MSERLREADKQIEELLKYDKRTRIIKSISEAFEQKEYSKLSDLVKDVSNLVGVSESEVLSVIRELVNSSVIDLKAGKITINKEELKRIYKFLYFSKPHYEAD
;
A
#
# COMPACT_ATOMS: atom_id res chain seq x y z
N MET A 1 21.03 18.44 6.83
CA MET A 1 19.91 17.87 6.05
C MET A 1 18.95 17.25 7.06
N SER A 2 17.70 17.72 7.15
CA SER A 2 16.75 17.27 8.19
C SER A 2 16.09 15.94 7.80
N GLU A 3 15.80 15.06 8.77
CA GLU A 3 15.12 13.77 8.54
C GLU A 3 13.84 13.92 7.70
N ARG A 4 13.06 14.96 7.96
CA ARG A 4 11.83 15.28 7.23
C ARG A 4 12.05 15.53 5.74
N LEU A 5 13.19 16.12 5.37
CA LEU A 5 13.51 16.38 3.98
C LEU A 5 13.84 15.06 3.25
N ARG A 6 14.51 14.15 3.94
CA ARG A 6 14.88 12.83 3.42
C ARG A 6 13.67 11.92 3.26
N GLU A 7 12.70 12.02 4.17
CA GLU A 7 11.40 11.34 4.04
C GLU A 7 10.59 11.87 2.86
N ALA A 8 10.57 13.19 2.66
CA ALA A 8 9.91 13.81 1.52
C ALA A 8 10.55 13.38 0.18
N ASP A 9 11.89 13.39 0.07
CA ASP A 9 12.59 12.93 -1.13
C ASP A 9 12.33 11.44 -1.42
N LYS A 10 12.28 10.61 -0.38
CA LYS A 10 11.94 9.19 -0.52
C LYS A 10 10.50 9.00 -0.99
N GLN A 11 9.56 9.79 -0.46
CA GLN A 11 8.18 9.79 -0.96
C GLN A 11 8.12 10.20 -2.43
N ILE A 12 8.87 11.22 -2.85
CA ILE A 12 8.93 11.66 -4.25
C ILE A 12 9.49 10.54 -5.16
N GLU A 13 10.59 9.88 -4.77
CA GLU A 13 11.10 8.72 -5.50
C GLU A 13 10.06 7.60 -5.62
N GLU A 14 9.30 7.34 -4.56
CA GLU A 14 8.25 6.31 -4.55
C GLU A 14 7.05 6.69 -5.45
N LEU A 15 6.72 7.99 -5.54
CA LEU A 15 5.73 8.51 -6.50
C LEU A 15 6.17 8.29 -7.95
N LEU A 16 7.48 8.33 -8.22
CA LEU A 16 8.07 8.20 -9.56
C LEU A 16 8.33 6.74 -9.97
N LYS A 17 8.75 5.88 -9.03
CA LYS A 17 9.07 4.46 -9.30
C LYS A 17 7.83 3.56 -9.36
N TYR A 18 6.84 3.81 -8.51
CA TYR A 18 5.69 2.93 -8.34
C TYR A 18 4.43 3.50 -8.96
N ASP A 19 3.67 2.64 -9.64
CA ASP A 19 2.32 3.00 -10.04
C ASP A 19 1.45 3.24 -8.79
N LYS A 20 0.37 4.00 -8.97
CA LYS A 20 -0.50 4.42 -7.86
C LYS A 20 -0.99 3.24 -7.01
N ARG A 21 -1.29 2.09 -7.64
CA ARG A 21 -1.77 0.89 -6.95
C ARG A 21 -0.69 0.32 -6.03
N THR A 22 0.54 0.20 -6.52
CA THR A 22 1.67 -0.29 -5.71
C THR A 22 1.94 0.60 -4.50
N ARG A 23 1.80 1.93 -4.64
CA ARG A 23 1.91 2.87 -3.52
C ARG A 23 0.83 2.66 -2.46
N ILE A 24 -0.42 2.51 -2.88
CA ILE A 24 -1.54 2.23 -1.95
C ILE A 24 -1.29 0.94 -1.18
N ILE A 25 -0.88 -0.14 -1.85
CA ILE A 25 -0.59 -1.43 -1.21
C ILE A 25 0.57 -1.27 -0.20
N LYS A 26 1.59 -0.44 -0.51
CA LYS A 26 2.74 -0.14 0.37
C LYS A 26 2.35 0.57 1.62
N SER A 27 1.59 1.64 1.47
CA SER A 27 1.10 2.39 2.60
C SER A 27 0.14 1.57 3.46
N ILE A 28 -0.66 0.67 2.87
CA ILE A 28 -1.45 -0.29 3.66
C ILE A 28 -0.52 -1.19 4.48
N SER A 29 0.51 -1.78 3.87
CA SER A 29 1.47 -2.64 4.58
C SER A 29 2.15 -1.91 5.75
N GLU A 30 2.68 -0.72 5.49
CA GLU A 30 3.39 0.09 6.49
C GLU A 30 2.45 0.52 7.62
N ALA A 31 1.19 0.87 7.31
CA ALA A 31 0.19 1.21 8.29
C ALA A 31 -0.05 0.05 9.29
N PHE A 32 -0.14 -1.20 8.79
CA PHE A 32 -0.28 -2.40 9.63
C PHE A 32 0.96 -2.75 10.47
N GLU A 33 2.15 -2.29 10.08
CA GLU A 33 3.36 -2.44 10.91
C GLU A 33 3.42 -1.42 12.05
N GLN A 34 2.83 -0.24 11.84
CA GLN A 34 2.86 0.85 12.83
C GLN A 34 1.77 0.71 13.89
N LYS A 35 0.56 0.26 13.51
CA LYS A 35 -0.55 0.07 14.45
C LYS A 35 -1.57 -0.94 13.96
N GLU A 36 -2.30 -1.52 14.90
CA GLU A 36 -3.47 -2.34 14.59
C GLU A 36 -4.68 -1.45 14.27
N TYR A 37 -5.41 -1.80 13.22
CA TYR A 37 -6.65 -1.13 12.83
C TYR A 37 -7.87 -1.98 13.22
N SER A 38 -8.73 -1.42 14.06
CA SER A 38 -10.03 -1.99 14.43
C SER A 38 -11.17 -1.57 13.49
N LYS A 39 -10.98 -0.49 12.74
CA LYS A 39 -11.97 0.03 11.77
C LYS A 39 -11.35 0.25 10.42
N LEU A 40 -12.05 -0.20 9.38
CA LEU A 40 -11.62 -0.04 7.99
C LEU A 40 -11.59 1.44 7.57
N SER A 41 -12.52 2.25 8.08
CA SER A 41 -12.55 3.70 7.86
C SER A 41 -11.25 4.38 8.26
N ASP A 42 -10.68 3.98 9.39
CA ASP A 42 -9.49 4.62 9.95
C ASP A 42 -8.26 4.27 9.11
N LEU A 43 -8.15 3.01 8.67
CA LEU A 43 -7.12 2.57 7.73
C LEU A 43 -7.22 3.31 6.39
N VAL A 44 -8.43 3.39 5.83
CA VAL A 44 -8.69 4.05 4.54
C VAL A 44 -8.28 5.52 4.60
N LYS A 45 -8.65 6.22 5.68
CA LYS A 45 -8.33 7.62 5.89
C LYS A 45 -6.83 7.86 6.04
N ASP A 46 -6.14 7.04 6.83
CA ASP A 46 -4.70 7.17 7.04
C ASP A 46 -3.92 6.92 5.74
N VAL A 47 -4.26 5.86 5.01
CA VAL A 47 -3.61 5.52 3.74
C VAL A 47 -3.91 6.57 2.67
N SER A 48 -5.14 7.08 2.61
CA SER A 48 -5.55 8.16 1.70
C SER A 48 -4.70 9.41 1.92
N ASN A 49 -4.54 9.83 3.18
CA ASN A 49 -3.72 10.99 3.55
C ASN A 49 -2.24 10.78 3.25
N LEU A 50 -1.72 9.57 3.47
CA LEU A 50 -0.31 9.25 3.31
C LEU A 50 0.11 9.16 1.82
N VAL A 51 -0.76 8.61 0.97
CA VAL A 51 -0.49 8.45 -0.47
C VAL A 51 -0.95 9.67 -1.28
N GLY A 52 -1.87 10.49 -0.74
CA GLY A 52 -2.46 11.63 -1.44
C GLY A 52 -3.47 11.20 -2.51
N VAL A 53 -4.27 10.16 -2.23
CA VAL A 53 -5.31 9.63 -3.13
C VAL A 53 -6.67 9.66 -2.46
N SER A 54 -7.75 9.54 -3.23
CA SER A 54 -9.10 9.53 -2.66
C SER A 54 -9.36 8.28 -1.81
N GLU A 55 -10.19 8.41 -0.77
CA GLU A 55 -10.62 7.28 0.06
C GLU A 55 -11.29 6.16 -0.78
N SER A 56 -12.01 6.51 -1.84
CA SER A 56 -12.65 5.55 -2.76
C SER A 56 -11.62 4.72 -3.54
N GLU A 57 -10.51 5.31 -3.98
CA GLU A 57 -9.41 4.59 -4.62
C GLU A 57 -8.76 3.60 -3.64
N VAL A 58 -8.49 4.04 -2.40
CA VAL A 58 -7.95 3.16 -1.36
C VAL A 58 -8.89 2.00 -1.08
N LEU A 59 -10.19 2.27 -0.96
CA LEU A 59 -11.21 1.28 -0.68
C LEU A 59 -11.36 0.27 -1.82
N SER A 60 -11.19 0.71 -3.08
CA SER A 60 -11.14 -0.20 -4.24
C SER A 60 -9.97 -1.18 -4.13
N VAL A 61 -8.76 -0.69 -3.82
CA VAL A 61 -7.58 -1.54 -3.65
C VAL A 61 -7.76 -2.50 -2.47
N ILE A 62 -8.31 -2.04 -1.35
CA ILE A 62 -8.57 -2.92 -0.20
C ILE A 62 -9.55 -4.02 -0.58
N ARG A 63 -10.62 -3.73 -1.35
CA ARG A 63 -11.55 -4.77 -1.83
C ARG A 63 -10.85 -5.82 -2.68
N GLU A 64 -9.93 -5.42 -3.55
CA GLU A 64 -9.13 -6.37 -4.34
C GLU A 64 -8.24 -7.24 -3.45
N LEU A 65 -7.62 -6.66 -2.43
CA LEU A 65 -6.80 -7.37 -1.46
C LEU A 65 -7.63 -8.33 -0.59
N VAL A 66 -8.86 -7.97 -0.25
CA VAL A 66 -9.81 -8.86 0.43
C VAL A 66 -10.21 -10.02 -0.47
N ASN A 67 -10.57 -9.75 -1.73
CA ASN A 67 -10.91 -10.79 -2.71
C ASN A 67 -9.73 -11.74 -2.99
N SER A 68 -8.50 -11.23 -2.86
CA SER A 68 -7.27 -12.02 -3.03
C SER A 68 -6.81 -12.70 -1.73
N SER A 69 -7.60 -12.66 -0.67
CA SER A 69 -7.26 -13.23 0.66
C SER A 69 -5.98 -12.67 1.30
N VAL A 70 -5.57 -11.46 0.89
CA VAL A 70 -4.43 -10.74 1.47
C VAL A 70 -4.86 -10.00 2.72
N ILE A 71 -6.07 -9.43 2.71
CA ILE A 71 -6.68 -8.80 3.87
C ILE A 71 -7.87 -9.64 4.29
N ASP A 72 -7.90 -10.01 5.56
CA ASP A 72 -9.02 -10.67 6.20
C ASP A 72 -9.76 -9.66 7.07
N LEU A 73 -11.07 -9.54 6.85
CA LEU A 73 -11.98 -8.71 7.65
C LEU A 73 -12.81 -9.65 8.53
N LYS A 74 -12.30 -10.03 9.70
CA LYS A 74 -12.98 -10.98 10.61
C LYS A 74 -13.29 -10.33 11.95
N ALA A 75 -14.54 -10.45 12.39
CA ALA A 75 -14.99 -10.06 13.73
C ALA A 75 -14.58 -8.63 14.17
N GLY A 76 -14.64 -7.66 13.26
CA GLY A 76 -14.25 -6.27 13.54
C GLY A 76 -12.74 -6.05 13.69
N LYS A 77 -11.92 -7.00 13.26
CA LYS A 77 -10.47 -6.86 13.13
C LYS A 77 -10.07 -6.95 11.66
N ILE A 78 -9.07 -6.17 11.30
CA ILE A 78 -8.45 -6.23 9.98
C ILE A 78 -7.10 -6.89 10.16
N THR A 79 -6.91 -8.04 9.51
CA THR A 79 -5.64 -8.78 9.55
C THR A 79 -5.06 -8.85 8.15
N ILE A 80 -3.74 -8.74 8.05
CA ILE A 80 -3.02 -8.83 6.77
C ILE A 80 -2.20 -10.11 6.71
N ASN A 81 -2.37 -10.87 5.62
CA ASN A 81 -1.52 -12.01 5.29
C ASN A 81 -0.22 -11.48 4.66
N LYS A 82 0.83 -11.39 5.49
CA LYS A 82 2.13 -10.87 5.09
C LYS A 82 2.81 -11.70 3.99
N GLU A 83 2.51 -12.99 3.88
CA GLU A 83 3.09 -13.84 2.83
C GLU A 83 2.47 -13.56 1.46
N GLU A 84 1.14 -13.47 1.38
CA GLU A 84 0.45 -13.12 0.15
C GLU A 84 0.79 -11.70 -0.29
N LEU A 85 0.89 -10.77 0.66
CA LEU A 85 1.32 -9.41 0.39
C LEU A 85 2.72 -9.36 -0.24
N LYS A 86 3.69 -10.13 0.29
CA LYS A 86 5.03 -10.27 -0.31
C LYS A 86 4.99 -10.84 -1.72
N ARG A 87 4.10 -11.80 -2.00
CA ARG A 87 3.94 -12.35 -3.36
C ARG A 87 3.38 -11.31 -4.33
N ILE A 88 2.39 -10.53 -3.90
CA ILE A 88 1.84 -9.42 -4.69
C ILE A 88 2.91 -8.35 -4.94
N TYR A 89 3.73 -8.02 -3.95
CA TYR A 89 4.87 -7.13 -4.17
C TYR A 89 5.81 -7.64 -5.24
N LYS A 90 6.23 -8.91 -5.12
CA LYS A 90 7.11 -9.53 -6.09
C LYS A 90 6.49 -9.48 -7.48
N PHE A 91 5.21 -9.79 -7.61
CA PHE A 91 4.49 -9.67 -8.87
C PHE A 91 4.49 -8.23 -9.40
N LEU A 92 4.10 -7.24 -8.59
CA LEU A 92 4.05 -5.84 -9.02
C LEU A 92 5.43 -5.25 -9.39
N TYR A 93 6.49 -5.71 -8.71
CA TYR A 93 7.87 -5.28 -8.98
C TYR A 93 8.46 -5.89 -10.24
N PHE A 94 8.18 -7.18 -10.50
CA PHE A 94 8.80 -7.94 -11.58
C PHE A 94 7.92 -8.06 -12.84
N SER A 95 6.65 -7.65 -12.78
CA SER A 95 5.73 -7.67 -13.94
C SER A 95 5.84 -6.45 -14.85
N LYS A 96 6.74 -5.49 -14.59
CA LYS A 96 7.11 -4.51 -15.62
C LYS A 96 8.08 -5.19 -16.59
N PRO A 97 7.85 -5.17 -17.92
CA PRO A 97 8.91 -5.49 -18.84
C PRO A 97 10.04 -4.50 -18.56
N HIS A 98 11.23 -5.01 -18.26
CA HIS A 98 12.43 -4.23 -18.43
C HIS A 98 12.42 -3.81 -19.89
N TYR A 99 12.09 -2.54 -20.15
CA TYR A 99 12.42 -1.93 -21.43
C TYR A 99 13.95 -1.82 -21.39
N GLU A 100 14.62 -2.89 -21.81
CA GLU A 100 15.98 -2.82 -22.29
C GLU A 100 15.93 -1.85 -23.47
N ALA A 101 16.27 -0.59 -23.20
CA ALA A 101 16.60 0.34 -24.26
C ALA A 101 18.00 -0.06 -24.75
N ASP A 102 18.02 -0.89 -25.79
CA ASP A 102 19.11 -0.91 -26.78
C ASP A 102 19.35 0.51 -27.33
#